data_AF-A0A925Y811-F1
#
_entry.id   AF-A0A925Y811-F1
#
_cell.length_a   1.000
_cell.length_b   1.000
_cell.length_c   1.000
_cell.angle_alpha   90.00
_cell.angle_beta   90.00
_cell.angle_gamma   90.00
#
_symmetry.space_group_name_H-M   'P 1'
#
loop_
_entity.id
_entity.type
_entity.pdbx_description
1 polymer ?
#
loop_
_entity_poly.entity_id
_entity_poly.type
_entity_poly.pdbx_seq_one_letter_code
_entity_poly.pdbx_strand_id
1 'polypeptide(L)'
;MTADRRIEEITDRIRERSRPTRERYVARIAARGAGGAKRSTLSCGNLAHGFAACGPTDKERLSEGRTPNLGIVTSYNDMLSAHQPFERYPELIREAAREVGATAQVAGGVPAMC
;
A
#
# COMPACT_ATOMS: atom_id res chain seq x y z
N MET A 1 -20.31 0.84 20.41
CA MET A 1 -19.41 1.39 21.43
C MET A 1 -19.27 2.87 21.15
N THR A 2 -19.81 3.72 22.03
CA THR A 2 -19.64 5.18 21.94
C THR A 2 -18.22 5.48 22.42
N ALA A 3 -17.45 6.25 21.65
CA ALA A 3 -16.12 6.63 22.08
C ALA A 3 -16.23 7.55 23.31
N ASP A 4 -15.24 7.50 24.21
CA ASP A 4 -15.15 8.43 25.33
C ASP A 4 -15.15 9.87 24.78
N ARG A 5 -16.00 10.74 25.34
CA ARG A 5 -16.17 12.13 24.89
C ARG A 5 -14.84 12.88 24.76
N ARG A 6 -13.89 12.61 25.64
CA ARG A 6 -12.55 13.24 25.59
C ARG A 6 -11.76 12.81 24.36
N ILE A 7 -11.90 11.55 23.93
CA ILE A 7 -11.26 11.02 22.71
C ILE A 7 -11.87 11.66 21.47
N GLU A 8 -13.18 11.89 21.46
CA GLU A 8 -13.87 12.60 20.37
C GLU A 8 -13.36 14.04 20.26
N GLU A 9 -13.32 14.78 21.36
CA GLU A 9 -12.82 16.17 21.41
C GLU A 9 -11.36 16.28 20.94
N ILE A 10 -10.50 15.35 21.36
CA ILE A 10 -9.09 15.31 20.92
C ILE A 10 -9.01 15.02 19.41
N THR A 11 -9.80 14.06 18.93
CA THR A 11 -9.84 13.66 17.52
C THR A 11 -10.27 14.83 16.64
N ASP A 12 -11.30 15.57 17.03
CA ASP A 12 -11.81 16.71 16.28
C ASP A 12 -10.81 17.87 16.26
N ARG A 13 -10.12 18.13 17.37
CA ARG A 13 -9.04 19.12 17.40
C ARG A 13 -7.88 18.74 16.47
N ILE A 14 -7.53 17.46 16.38
CA ILE A 14 -6.50 16.98 15.43
C ILE A 14 -6.98 17.14 13.98
N ARG A 15 -8.24 16.81 13.69
CA ARG A 15 -8.85 16.99 12.36
C ARG A 15 -8.80 18.45 11.95
N GLU A 16 -9.21 19.36 12.81
CA GLU A 16 -9.24 20.79 12.50
C GLU A 16 -7.83 21.36 12.28
N ARG A 17 -6.90 21.07 13.20
CA ARG A 17 -5.49 21.50 13.07
C ARG A 17 -4.84 20.99 11.79
N SER A 18 -5.15 19.76 11.38
CA SER A 18 -4.55 19.13 10.19
C SER A 18 -5.29 19.42 8.88
N ARG A 19 -6.45 20.09 8.93
CA ARG A 19 -7.32 20.30 7.76
C ARG A 19 -6.57 20.83 6.53
N PRO A 20 -5.76 21.92 6.62
CA PRO A 20 -5.13 22.50 5.42
C PRO A 20 -4.09 21.57 4.77
N THR A 21 -3.32 20.84 5.56
CA THR A 21 -2.28 19.92 5.04
C THR A 21 -2.90 18.62 4.54
N ARG A 22 -3.92 18.11 5.24
CA ARG A 22 -4.65 16.90 4.86
C ARG A 22 -5.39 17.09 3.55
N GLU A 23 -6.10 18.20 3.37
CA GLU A 23 -6.82 18.50 2.13
C GLU A 23 -5.88 18.54 0.92
N ARG A 24 -4.74 19.23 1.05
CA ARG A 24 -3.70 19.27 0.01
C ARG A 24 -3.15 17.87 -0.31
N TYR A 25 -2.92 17.05 0.70
CA TYR A 25 -2.45 15.67 0.51
C TYR A 25 -3.50 14.83 -0.23
N VAL A 26 -4.75 14.82 0.24
CA VAL A 26 -5.83 14.03 -0.36
C VAL A 26 -6.09 14.46 -1.80
N ALA A 27 -6.11 15.77 -2.08
CA ALA A 27 -6.25 16.29 -3.44
C ALA A 27 -5.12 15.80 -4.36
N ARG A 28 -3.88 15.79 -3.86
CA ARG A 28 -2.73 15.27 -4.62
C ARG A 28 -2.88 13.78 -4.91
N ILE A 29 -3.29 12.98 -3.93
CA ILE A 29 -3.50 11.53 -4.11
C ILE A 29 -4.63 11.27 -5.12
N ALA A 30 -5.75 11.99 -5.01
CA ALA A 30 -6.88 11.88 -5.94
C ALA A 30 -6.46 12.22 -7.38
N ALA A 31 -5.73 13.33 -7.56
CA ALA A 31 -5.22 13.73 -8.88
C ALA A 31 -4.25 12.70 -9.48
N ARG A 32 -3.42 12.05 -8.65
CA ARG A 32 -2.50 10.98 -9.10
C ARG A 32 -3.24 9.69 -9.44
N GLY A 33 -4.26 9.33 -8.65
CA GLY A 33 -5.08 8.13 -8.88
C GLY A 33 -5.92 8.20 -10.14
N ALA A 34 -6.39 9.39 -10.54
CA ALA A 34 -7.20 9.60 -11.74
C ALA A 34 -6.53 9.12 -13.04
N GLY A 35 -5.19 9.06 -13.09
CA GLY A 35 -4.44 8.59 -14.25
C GLY A 35 -4.35 7.07 -14.40
N GLY A 36 -4.85 6.28 -13.43
CA GLY A 36 -4.79 4.83 -13.43
C GLY A 36 -3.36 4.24 -13.39
N ALA A 37 -3.27 2.91 -13.45
CA ALA A 37 -1.98 2.22 -13.52
C ALA A 37 -1.34 2.43 -14.91
N LYS A 38 -0.20 3.12 -14.97
CA LYS A 38 0.55 3.37 -16.21
C LYS A 38 1.52 2.25 -16.58
N ARG A 39 1.09 0.99 -16.49
CA ARG A 39 1.98 -0.15 -16.86
C ARG A 39 2.13 -0.32 -18.37
N SER A 40 1.17 0.15 -19.17
CA SER A 40 1.24 0.14 -20.64
C SER A 40 2.40 0.96 -21.22
N THR A 41 3.01 1.86 -20.43
CA THR A 41 4.17 2.65 -20.87
C THR A 41 5.51 1.96 -20.59
N LEU A 42 5.51 0.79 -19.93
CA LEU A 42 6.72 0.04 -19.62
C LEU A 42 7.08 -0.90 -20.77
N SER A 43 8.38 -1.20 -20.93
CA SER A 43 8.83 -2.21 -21.89
C SER A 43 8.37 -3.61 -21.49
N CYS A 44 8.21 -4.49 -22.47
CA CYS A 44 7.82 -5.88 -22.23
C CYS A 44 8.77 -6.60 -21.25
N GLY A 45 10.07 -6.28 -21.28
CA GLY A 45 11.05 -6.83 -20.33
C GLY A 45 10.77 -6.44 -18.87
N ASN A 46 10.45 -5.17 -18.63
CA ASN A 46 10.12 -4.69 -17.29
C ASN A 46 8.82 -5.30 -16.76
N LEU A 47 7.83 -5.48 -17.65
CA LEU A 47 6.58 -6.15 -17.33
C LEU A 47 6.84 -7.62 -16.99
N ALA A 48 7.52 -8.35 -17.87
CA ALA A 48 7.83 -9.77 -17.67
C ALA A 48 8.57 -10.01 -16.35
N HIS A 49 9.58 -9.19 -16.03
CA HIS A 49 10.31 -9.31 -14.78
C HIS A 49 9.42 -9.04 -13.56
N GLY A 50 8.59 -7.98 -13.60
CA GLY A 50 7.78 -7.53 -12.47
C GLY A 50 6.73 -8.55 -11.99
N PHE A 51 6.25 -9.44 -12.86
CA PHE A 51 5.26 -10.46 -12.48
C PHE A 51 5.71 -11.90 -12.72
N ALA A 52 6.99 -12.15 -13.05
CA ALA A 52 7.48 -13.50 -13.33
C ALA A 52 7.22 -14.48 -12.18
N ALA A 53 7.51 -14.04 -10.94
CA ALA A 53 7.36 -14.81 -9.71
C ALA A 53 5.94 -14.78 -9.12
N CYS A 54 5.00 -14.06 -9.74
CA CYS A 54 3.61 -14.04 -9.30
C CYS A 54 2.94 -15.38 -9.59
N GLY A 55 2.07 -15.80 -8.67
CA GLY A 55 1.16 -16.92 -8.90
C GLY A 55 0.19 -16.65 -10.06
N PRO A 56 -0.52 -17.67 -10.58
CA PRO A 56 -1.34 -17.56 -11.79
C PRO A 56 -2.32 -16.38 -11.76
N THR A 57 -3.08 -16.23 -10.67
CA THR A 57 -4.08 -15.16 -10.50
C THR A 57 -3.46 -13.76 -10.55
N ASP A 58 -2.37 -13.54 -9.82
CA ASP A 58 -1.71 -12.22 -9.79
C ASP A 58 -1.04 -11.93 -11.15
N LYS A 59 -0.47 -12.95 -11.81
CA LYS A 59 0.16 -12.82 -13.13
C LYS A 59 -0.85 -12.44 -14.21
N GLU A 60 -2.00 -13.11 -14.24
CA GLU A 60 -3.11 -12.78 -15.14
C GLU A 60 -3.56 -11.32 -14.95
N ARG A 61 -3.92 -10.95 -13.72
CA ARG A 61 -4.30 -9.58 -13.34
C ARG A 61 -3.27 -8.54 -13.72
N LEU A 62 -1.98 -8.84 -13.54
CA LEU A 62 -0.90 -7.91 -13.84
C LEU A 62 -0.66 -7.75 -15.35
N SER A 63 -0.87 -8.82 -16.13
CA SER A 63 -0.68 -8.83 -17.58
C SER A 63 -1.72 -8.00 -18.34
N GLU A 64 -2.95 -7.86 -17.81
CA GLU A 64 -4.01 -7.00 -18.35
C GLU A 64 -3.69 -5.49 -18.26
N GLY A 65 -2.64 -5.12 -17.51
CA GLY A 65 -2.10 -3.75 -17.46
C GLY A 65 -2.92 -2.73 -16.67
N ARG A 66 -4.16 -3.03 -16.28
CA ARG A 66 -5.06 -2.08 -15.58
C ARG A 66 -5.22 -2.33 -14.07
N THR A 67 -5.04 -3.57 -13.60
CA THR A 67 -5.23 -3.96 -12.19
C THR A 67 -4.31 -3.23 -11.21
N PRO A 68 -4.81 -2.52 -10.18
CA PRO A 68 -3.94 -1.88 -9.19
C PRO A 68 -2.93 -2.87 -8.57
N ASN A 69 -1.66 -2.45 -8.49
CA ASN A 69 -0.61 -3.23 -7.85
C ASN A 69 0.04 -2.40 -6.73
N LEU A 70 -0.10 -2.87 -5.49
CA LEU A 70 0.40 -2.21 -4.29
C LEU A 70 1.87 -2.60 -4.05
N GLY A 71 2.75 -1.60 -3.96
CA GLY A 71 4.12 -1.79 -3.51
C GLY A 71 4.21 -1.77 -1.99
N ILE A 72 4.64 -2.87 -1.39
CA ILE A 72 4.86 -3.00 0.05
C ILE A 72 6.33 -2.66 0.33
N VAL A 73 6.56 -1.66 1.16
CA VAL A 73 7.88 -1.32 1.68
C VAL A 73 7.93 -1.74 3.14
N THR A 74 8.79 -2.70 3.46
CA THR A 74 8.85 -3.29 4.79
C THR A 74 10.11 -2.88 5.54
N SER A 75 10.00 -2.64 6.84
CA SER A 75 11.15 -2.51 7.75
C SER A 75 11.42 -3.82 8.50
N TYR A 76 10.74 -4.91 8.16
CA TYR A 76 10.91 -6.20 8.82
C TYR A 76 12.37 -6.64 8.84
N ASN A 77 12.82 -7.08 10.01
CA ASN A 77 14.10 -7.72 10.24
C ASN A 77 13.97 -8.59 11.49
N ASP A 78 14.74 -9.68 11.54
CA ASP A 78 14.69 -10.63 12.65
C ASP A 78 15.44 -10.15 13.92
N MET A 79 16.19 -9.05 13.84
CA MET A 79 17.08 -8.60 14.91
C MET A 79 16.36 -7.74 15.96
N LEU A 80 15.40 -6.91 15.55
CA LEU A 80 14.68 -5.98 16.43
C LEU A 80 13.30 -6.53 16.79
N SER A 81 13.07 -6.85 18.07
CA SER A 81 11.80 -7.43 18.54
C SER A 81 10.57 -6.61 18.19
N ALA A 82 10.69 -5.28 18.15
CA ALA A 82 9.62 -4.36 17.76
C ALA A 82 9.14 -4.56 16.30
N HIS A 83 9.95 -5.21 15.46
CA HIS A 83 9.66 -5.44 14.05
C HIS A 83 9.07 -6.82 13.77
N GLN A 84 9.08 -7.74 14.74
CA GLN A 84 8.50 -9.08 14.59
C GLN A 84 7.05 -9.05 14.05
N PRO A 85 6.16 -8.13 14.47
CA PRO A 85 4.81 -8.06 13.92
C PRO A 85 4.74 -7.86 12.40
N PHE A 86 5.78 -7.30 11.77
CA PHE A 86 5.79 -7.02 10.33
C PHE A 86 6.05 -8.26 9.47
N GLU A 87 6.53 -9.36 10.05
CA GLU A 87 6.87 -10.61 9.33
C GLU A 87 5.73 -11.09 8.43
N ARG A 88 4.52 -11.13 9.01
CA ARG A 88 3.33 -11.69 8.37
C ARG A 88 2.50 -10.69 7.57
N TYR A 89 2.76 -9.40 7.74
CA TYR A 89 1.95 -8.35 7.12
C TYR A 89 1.98 -8.38 5.59
N PRO A 90 3.12 -8.67 4.92
CA PRO A 90 3.12 -8.77 3.46
C PRO A 90 2.14 -9.81 2.91
N GLU A 91 1.93 -10.92 3.61
CA GLU A 91 0.95 -11.93 3.21
C GLU A 91 -0.49 -11.45 3.43
N LEU A 92 -0.80 -10.92 4.61
CA LEU A 92 -2.13 -10.37 4.93
C LEU A 92 -2.52 -9.23 3.97
N ILE A 93 -1.57 -8.36 3.61
CA ILE A 93 -1.79 -7.27 2.65
C ILE A 93 -2.07 -7.82 1.25
N ARG A 94 -1.39 -8.90 0.83
CA ARG A 94 -1.64 -9.56 -0.46
C ARG A 94 -3.04 -10.15 -0.52
N GLU A 95 -3.48 -10.81 0.53
CA GLU A 95 -4.83 -11.38 0.61
C GLU A 95 -5.90 -10.28 0.54
N ALA A 96 -5.80 -9.25 1.38
CA ALA A 96 -6.73 -8.13 1.38
C ALA A 96 -6.76 -7.39 0.01
N ALA A 97 -5.60 -7.24 -0.64
CA ALA A 97 -5.54 -6.68 -1.99
C ALA A 97 -6.30 -7.55 -3.00
N ARG A 98 -6.16 -8.88 -2.90
CA ARG A 98 -6.82 -9.80 -3.83
C ARG A 98 -8.33 -9.79 -3.69
N GLU A 99 -8.86 -9.62 -2.47
CA GLU A 99 -10.30 -9.52 -2.17
C GLU A 99 -10.97 -8.36 -2.90
N VAL A 100 -10.25 -7.25 -3.10
CA VAL A 100 -10.74 -6.07 -3.82
C VAL A 100 -10.30 -6.03 -5.29
N GLY A 101 -9.83 -7.16 -5.82
CA GLY A 101 -9.40 -7.29 -7.21
C GLY A 101 -8.05 -6.64 -7.55
N ALA A 102 -7.26 -6.26 -6.54
CA ALA A 102 -5.89 -5.74 -6.72
C ALA A 102 -4.84 -6.86 -6.53
N THR A 103 -3.57 -6.50 -6.73
CA THR A 103 -2.41 -7.31 -6.36
C THR A 103 -1.49 -6.52 -5.44
N ALA A 104 -0.59 -7.20 -4.73
CA ALA A 104 0.44 -6.55 -3.93
C ALA A 104 1.76 -7.31 -3.99
N GLN A 105 2.88 -6.59 -3.94
CA GLN A 105 4.23 -7.16 -3.97
C GLN A 105 5.12 -6.40 -3.00
N VAL A 106 6.07 -7.10 -2.37
CA VAL A 106 7.15 -6.42 -1.64
C VAL A 106 8.03 -5.75 -2.68
N ALA A 107 8.04 -4.41 -2.66
CA ALA A 107 8.79 -3.58 -3.58
C ALA A 107 10.20 -3.26 -3.05
N GLY A 108 10.41 -3.37 -1.74
CA GLY A 108 11.71 -3.13 -1.13
C GLY A 108 11.70 -3.19 0.39
N GLY A 109 12.90 -3.12 0.95
CA GLY A 109 13.13 -2.95 2.38
C GLY A 109 13.59 -1.53 2.73
N VAL A 110 13.41 -1.12 3.97
CA VAL A 110 14.02 0.09 4.55
C VAL A 110 14.81 -0.26 5.81
N PRO A 111 15.80 0.55 6.22
CA PRO A 111 16.52 0.34 7.46
C PRO A 111 15.56 0.22 8.64
N ALA A 112 15.79 -0.79 9.46
CA ALA A 112 15.07 -0.95 10.71
C ALA A 112 15.64 0.00 11.77
N MET A 113 14.77 0.72 12.47
CA MET A 113 15.15 1.67 13.52
C MET A 113 14.23 1.47 14.73
N CYS A 114 14.82 1.46 15.93
CA CYS A 114 14.10 1.51 17.20
C CYS A 114 13.88 2.96 17.64
#